data_AF-A0A8D0UCR6-F1
#
_entry.id   AF-A0A8D0UCR6-F1
#
_cell.length_a   1.000
_cell.length_b   1.000
_cell.length_c   1.000
_cell.angle_alpha   90.00
_cell.angle_beta   90.00
_cell.angle_gamma   90.00
#
_symmetry.space_group_name_H-M   'P 1'
#
loop_
_entity.id
_entity.type
_entity.pdbx_description
1 polymer ?
#
loop_
_entity_poly.entity_id
_entity_poly.type
_entity_poly.pdbx_seq_one_letter_code
_entity_poly.pdbx_strand_id
1 'polypeptide(L)'
;MKENVPSTVVFILLLFLNISLLNGQSPPGKPEIFKCRSPEKETFTCWWKPGADGGLPTNYTLTYHKEGETFTHECPDYKTGGPNSCYFNKKHTSIWTIYIITVNATNQMGSSSSDPRYVDVTYIVEPDPPVNLTLELKKPEDQKPYLWIKWLPPTLVDVRSGWLTLQYEIRLQPEKTAEWETHFAGQQTQFKILSLYPGQKYLVQVRCKPDHGFWSEWSPESSIQIPNDFSMKDTTMWIFVAILSAVVCLIMIWAVALKGYSMVACILPPVPGPKIKGFDTHLLEEAPDAAGCLLP
;
A
#
# COMPACT_ATOMS: atom_id res chain seq x y z
N MET A 1 -11.83 -1.71 -77.04
CA MET A 1 -10.78 -1.77 -76.00
C MET A 1 -11.47 -1.99 -74.67
N LYS A 2 -11.35 -3.18 -74.08
CA LYS A 2 -11.89 -3.48 -72.74
C LYS A 2 -10.74 -3.27 -71.78
N GLU A 3 -10.78 -2.21 -70.98
CA GLU A 3 -9.80 -1.99 -69.91
C GLU A 3 -9.97 -3.10 -68.88
N ASN A 4 -8.94 -3.93 -68.73
CA ASN A 4 -8.86 -4.93 -67.68
C ASN A 4 -8.49 -4.22 -66.38
N VAL A 5 -9.49 -3.72 -65.65
CA VAL A 5 -9.30 -3.21 -64.29
C VAL A 5 -8.98 -4.40 -63.38
N PRO A 6 -7.78 -4.47 -62.76
CA PRO A 6 -7.43 -5.58 -61.89
C PRO A 6 -8.36 -5.59 -60.66
N SER A 7 -8.93 -6.75 -60.36
CA SER A 7 -9.84 -6.95 -59.22
C SER A 7 -9.16 -6.54 -57.91
N THR A 8 -9.87 -5.83 -57.03
CA THR A 8 -9.41 -5.38 -55.70
C THR A 8 -8.79 -6.52 -54.88
N VAL A 9 -9.27 -7.75 -55.10
CA VAL A 9 -8.74 -8.98 -54.48
C VAL A 9 -7.30 -9.28 -54.91
N VAL A 10 -6.96 -9.03 -56.17
CA VAL A 10 -5.59 -9.19 -56.71
C VAL A 10 -4.67 -8.15 -56.08
N PHE A 11 -5.13 -6.91 -55.90
CA PHE A 11 -4.34 -5.85 -55.25
C PHE A 11 -4.09 -6.17 -53.77
N ILE A 12 -5.11 -6.68 -53.07
CA ILE A 12 -5.00 -7.11 -51.68
C ILE A 12 -4.05 -8.31 -51.54
N LEU A 13 -4.15 -9.32 -52.41
CA LEU A 13 -3.22 -10.45 -52.45
C LEU A 13 -1.78 -10.02 -52.74
N LEU A 14 -1.56 -9.11 -53.69
CA LEU A 14 -0.24 -8.56 -53.99
C LEU A 14 0.32 -7.75 -52.81
N LEU A 15 -0.51 -7.01 -52.09
CA LEU A 15 -0.10 -6.32 -50.86
C LEU A 15 0.30 -7.32 -49.77
N PHE A 16 -0.48 -8.38 -49.54
CA PHE A 16 -0.15 -9.43 -48.57
C PHE A 16 1.12 -10.22 -48.95
N LEU A 17 1.34 -10.52 -50.23
CA LEU A 17 2.57 -11.14 -50.76
C LEU A 17 3.79 -10.23 -50.55
N ASN A 18 3.67 -8.93 -50.81
CA ASN A 18 4.76 -7.98 -50.59
C ASN A 18 5.10 -7.83 -49.10
N ILE A 19 4.11 -7.76 -48.20
CA ILE A 19 4.34 -7.68 -46.75
C ILE A 19 5.06 -8.93 -46.23
N SER A 20 4.70 -10.11 -46.74
CA SER A 20 5.37 -11.37 -46.35
C SER A 20 6.77 -11.52 -46.96
N LEU A 21 7.05 -10.91 -48.12
CA LEU A 21 8.40 -10.86 -48.73
C LEU A 21 9.36 -9.88 -48.02
N LEU A 22 8.88 -8.77 -47.45
CA LEU A 22 9.74 -7.81 -46.72
C LEU A 22 10.36 -8.40 -45.44
N ASN A 23 9.63 -9.27 -44.74
CA ASN A 23 10.05 -9.83 -43.45
C ASN A 23 11.30 -10.74 -43.52
N GLY A 24 11.75 -11.12 -44.72
CA GLY A 24 12.90 -12.00 -44.95
C GLY A 24 14.11 -11.36 -45.64
N GLN A 25 14.09 -10.06 -45.97
CA GLN A 25 15.14 -9.42 -46.80
C GLN A 25 16.13 -8.52 -46.04
N SER A 26 16.01 -8.39 -44.72
CA SER A 26 16.89 -7.53 -43.92
C SER A 26 17.48 -8.29 -42.72
N PRO A 27 18.68 -7.90 -42.23
CA PRO A 27 19.19 -8.41 -40.97
C PRO A 27 18.24 -8.07 -39.83
N PRO A 28 18.31 -8.79 -38.69
CA PRO A 28 17.41 -8.54 -37.56
C PRO A 28 17.58 -7.12 -37.02
N GLY A 29 16.50 -6.56 -36.50
CA GLY A 29 16.56 -5.31 -35.77
C GLY A 29 17.39 -5.42 -34.49
N LYS A 30 17.87 -4.28 -34.01
CA LYS A 30 18.67 -4.21 -32.77
C LYS A 30 17.86 -4.71 -31.57
N PRO A 31 18.22 -5.85 -30.95
CA PRO A 31 17.51 -6.34 -29.77
C PRO A 31 17.79 -5.47 -28.54
N GLU A 32 16.91 -5.53 -27.56
CA GLU A 32 17.03 -4.74 -26.33
C GLU A 32 16.82 -5.62 -25.09
N ILE A 33 17.81 -5.65 -24.19
CA ILE A 33 17.68 -6.27 -22.86
C ILE A 33 16.94 -5.29 -21.95
N PHE A 34 15.65 -5.56 -21.71
CA PHE A 34 14.76 -4.58 -21.05
C PHE A 34 14.59 -4.82 -19.55
N LYS A 35 14.76 -6.06 -19.07
CA LYS A 35 14.61 -6.41 -17.65
C LYS A 35 15.66 -7.44 -17.23
N CYS A 36 16.24 -7.24 -16.06
CA CYS A 36 16.94 -8.27 -15.31
C CYS A 36 16.41 -8.26 -13.88
N ARG A 37 16.20 -9.44 -13.29
CA ARG A 37 15.61 -9.61 -11.97
C ARG A 37 16.30 -10.73 -11.21
N SER A 38 16.60 -10.49 -9.94
CA SER A 38 16.97 -11.52 -8.97
C SER A 38 15.88 -11.61 -7.89
N PRO A 39 15.26 -12.78 -7.64
CA PRO A 39 14.30 -12.91 -6.54
C PRO A 39 14.98 -12.96 -5.16
N GLU A 40 16.15 -13.59 -5.06
CA GLU A 40 16.78 -13.96 -3.78
C GLU A 40 18.29 -13.68 -3.68
N LYS A 41 18.90 -12.95 -4.63
CA LYS A 41 20.36 -12.71 -4.74
C LYS A 41 21.23 -13.95 -5.02
N GLU A 42 20.63 -15.13 -5.24
CA GLU A 42 21.37 -16.35 -5.58
C GLU A 42 21.23 -16.75 -7.04
N THR A 43 20.15 -16.33 -7.69
CA THR A 43 19.89 -16.53 -9.11
C THR A 43 19.37 -15.24 -9.73
N PHE A 44 19.51 -15.08 -11.03
CA PHE A 44 18.87 -13.97 -11.74
C PHE A 44 18.54 -14.35 -13.16
N THR A 45 17.58 -13.64 -13.75
CA THR A 45 17.16 -13.83 -15.13
C THR A 45 17.16 -12.47 -15.83
N CYS A 46 17.62 -12.46 -17.08
CA CYS A 46 17.48 -11.32 -17.97
C CYS A 46 16.57 -11.67 -19.15
N TRP A 47 15.78 -10.71 -19.59
CA TRP A 47 14.87 -10.82 -20.73
C TRP A 47 15.16 -9.75 -21.77
N TRP A 48 14.99 -10.11 -23.03
CA TRP A 48 15.12 -9.21 -24.16
C TRP A 48 13.90 -9.25 -25.07
N LYS A 49 13.77 -8.21 -25.89
CA LYS A 49 12.78 -8.12 -26.95
C LYS A 49 13.49 -7.94 -28.30
N PRO A 50 12.91 -8.44 -29.41
CA PRO A 50 13.40 -8.16 -30.76
C PRO A 50 13.43 -6.64 -31.02
N GLY A 51 14.31 -6.20 -31.92
CA GLY A 51 14.25 -4.84 -32.45
C GLY A 51 12.97 -4.64 -33.27
N ALA A 52 12.39 -3.45 -33.18
CA ALA A 52 11.16 -3.11 -33.90
C ALA A 52 11.38 -2.98 -35.41
N ASP A 53 12.57 -2.54 -35.82
CA ASP A 53 12.92 -2.26 -37.21
C ASP A 53 13.92 -3.30 -37.72
N GLY A 54 13.48 -4.22 -38.59
CA GLY A 54 14.35 -5.20 -39.24
C GLY A 54 13.65 -6.53 -39.55
N GLY A 55 14.42 -7.49 -40.07
CA GLY A 55 13.91 -8.82 -40.38
C GLY A 55 13.62 -9.64 -39.12
N LEU A 56 12.82 -10.70 -39.25
CA LEU A 56 12.56 -11.60 -38.14
C LEU A 56 13.84 -12.37 -37.74
N PRO A 57 14.20 -12.40 -36.44
CA PRO A 57 15.33 -13.18 -35.97
C PRO A 57 15.00 -14.67 -35.96
N THR A 58 15.96 -15.48 -36.41
CA THR A 58 15.88 -16.95 -36.35
C THR A 58 16.47 -17.50 -35.07
N ASN A 59 17.49 -16.84 -34.52
CA ASN A 59 18.16 -17.27 -33.30
C ASN A 59 18.66 -16.08 -32.48
N TYR A 60 18.80 -16.31 -31.18
CA TYR A 60 19.40 -15.39 -30.24
C TYR A 60 20.56 -16.06 -29.52
N THR A 61 21.65 -15.32 -29.37
CA THR A 61 22.79 -15.73 -28.56
C THR A 61 23.07 -14.63 -27.55
N LEU A 62 22.91 -14.94 -26.27
CA LEU A 62 23.31 -14.04 -25.19
C LEU A 62 24.71 -14.42 -24.73
N THR A 63 25.60 -13.44 -24.74
CA THR A 63 26.95 -13.55 -24.23
C THR A 63 27.16 -12.61 -23.05
N TYR A 64 28.04 -12.99 -22.13
CA TYR A 64 28.40 -12.16 -21.00
C TYR A 64 29.83 -12.38 -20.57
N HIS A 65 30.38 -11.41 -19.85
CA HIS A 65 31.59 -11.57 -19.06
C HIS A 65 31.46 -10.75 -17.78
N LYS A 66 32.20 -11.13 -16.74
CA LYS A 66 32.25 -10.33 -15.51
C LYS A 66 33.33 -9.26 -15.63
N GLU A 67 33.21 -8.21 -14.83
CA GLU A 67 34.26 -7.21 -14.70
C GLU A 67 35.58 -7.87 -14.29
N GLY A 68 36.66 -7.57 -15.03
CA GLY A 68 37.97 -8.17 -14.82
C GLY A 68 38.20 -9.52 -15.51
N GLU A 69 37.16 -10.17 -16.06
CA GLU A 69 37.33 -11.36 -16.88
C GLU A 69 37.65 -10.99 -18.34
N THR A 70 38.57 -11.74 -18.95
CA THR A 70 38.93 -11.59 -20.37
C THR A 70 38.16 -12.53 -21.28
N PHE A 71 37.54 -13.57 -20.73
CA PHE A 71 36.81 -14.56 -21.52
C PHE A 71 35.31 -14.27 -21.50
N THR A 72 34.67 -14.52 -22.64
CA THR A 72 33.24 -14.38 -22.80
C THR A 72 32.58 -15.74 -22.62
N HIS A 73 31.49 -15.75 -21.87
CA HIS A 73 30.63 -16.90 -21.65
C HIS A 73 29.36 -16.77 -22.47
N GLU A 74 28.77 -17.91 -22.80
CA GLU A 74 27.41 -17.95 -23.32
C GLU A 74 26.40 -18.17 -22.18
N CYS A 75 25.17 -17.72 -22.38
CA CYS A 75 24.06 -17.99 -21.48
C CYS A 75 24.01 -19.46 -21.01
N PRO A 76 23.97 -19.72 -19.70
CA PRO A 76 23.96 -21.09 -19.20
C PRO A 76 22.60 -21.79 -19.36
N ASP A 77 21.49 -21.05 -19.51
CA ASP A 77 20.15 -21.61 -19.63
C ASP A 77 19.17 -20.65 -20.33
N TYR A 78 18.76 -20.99 -21.56
CA TYR A 78 17.77 -20.26 -22.35
C TYR A 78 16.30 -20.70 -22.13
N LYS A 79 16.04 -21.64 -21.21
CA LYS A 79 14.74 -22.29 -21.05
C LYS A 79 14.03 -21.87 -19.78
N THR A 80 14.72 -21.88 -18.64
CA THR A 80 14.08 -21.68 -17.32
C THR A 80 13.39 -20.32 -17.19
N GLY A 81 13.93 -19.26 -17.80
CA GLY A 81 13.35 -17.92 -17.75
C GLY A 81 12.20 -17.67 -18.74
N GLY A 82 11.83 -18.66 -19.56
CA GLY A 82 10.82 -18.53 -20.61
C GLY A 82 11.35 -17.94 -21.93
N PRO A 83 10.46 -17.42 -22.80
CA PRO A 83 10.85 -16.89 -24.10
C PRO A 83 11.81 -15.70 -24.00
N ASN A 84 12.79 -15.64 -24.90
CA ASN A 84 13.77 -14.57 -25.00
C ASN A 84 14.40 -14.21 -23.65
N SER A 85 14.88 -15.23 -22.94
CA SER A 85 15.42 -15.11 -21.61
C SER A 85 16.73 -15.88 -21.44
N CYS A 86 17.52 -15.45 -20.47
CA CYS A 86 18.66 -16.19 -19.97
C CYS A 86 18.61 -16.25 -18.46
N TYR A 87 18.60 -17.47 -17.92
CA TYR A 87 18.58 -17.75 -16.50
C TYR A 87 19.97 -18.12 -16.00
N PHE A 88 20.43 -17.44 -14.96
CA PHE A 88 21.70 -17.67 -14.29
C PHE A 88 21.43 -18.37 -12.96
N ASN A 89 21.75 -19.66 -12.91
CA ASN A 89 21.65 -20.43 -11.67
C ASN A 89 22.74 -20.02 -10.64
N LYS A 90 22.70 -20.65 -9.47
CA LYS A 90 23.64 -20.36 -8.36
C LYS A 90 25.12 -20.48 -8.75
N LYS A 91 25.48 -21.37 -9.68
CA LYS A 91 26.88 -21.55 -10.11
C LYS A 91 27.40 -20.41 -10.99
N HIS A 92 26.49 -19.73 -11.69
CA HIS A 92 26.82 -18.64 -12.62
C HIS A 92 26.50 -17.26 -12.05
N THR A 93 25.95 -17.19 -10.84
CA THR A 93 25.59 -15.95 -10.16
C THR A 93 26.63 -15.58 -9.11
N SER A 94 27.02 -14.31 -9.09
CA SER A 94 27.98 -13.75 -8.15
C SER A 94 27.52 -12.33 -7.81
N ILE A 95 27.53 -11.99 -6.52
CA ILE A 95 27.24 -10.63 -6.05
C ILE A 95 28.52 -9.78 -6.03
N TRP A 96 28.36 -8.46 -5.93
CA TRP A 96 29.48 -7.49 -5.90
C TRP A 96 30.42 -7.56 -7.11
N THR A 97 29.88 -7.95 -8.26
CA THR A 97 30.59 -7.93 -9.54
C THR A 97 29.61 -7.51 -10.63
N ILE A 98 30.11 -6.76 -11.61
CA ILE A 98 29.31 -6.28 -12.72
C ILE A 98 29.37 -7.31 -13.86
N TYR A 99 28.20 -7.77 -14.28
CA TYR A 99 28.02 -8.55 -15.50
C TYR A 99 27.83 -7.60 -16.67
N ILE A 100 28.55 -7.83 -17.75
CA ILE A 100 28.41 -7.09 -19.01
C ILE A 100 27.76 -8.05 -19.99
N ILE A 101 26.46 -7.85 -20.24
CA ILE A 101 25.60 -8.79 -20.98
C ILE A 101 25.22 -8.19 -22.34
N THR A 102 25.37 -8.97 -23.41
CA THR A 102 24.98 -8.57 -24.77
C THR A 102 24.15 -9.68 -25.42
N VAL A 103 23.11 -9.31 -26.16
CA VAL A 103 22.30 -10.25 -26.95
C VAL A 103 22.53 -10.00 -28.43
N ASN A 104 22.85 -11.05 -29.17
CA ASN A 104 22.97 -11.03 -30.62
C ASN A 104 21.76 -11.74 -31.27
N ALA A 105 21.07 -11.04 -32.16
CA ALA A 105 19.99 -11.57 -32.97
C ALA A 105 20.52 -11.93 -34.36
N THR A 106 20.21 -13.13 -34.86
CA THR A 106 20.72 -13.60 -36.16
C THR A 106 19.63 -14.13 -37.08
N ASN A 107 19.76 -13.89 -38.38
CA ASN A 107 18.98 -14.52 -39.45
C ASN A 107 19.87 -14.77 -40.68
N GLN A 108 19.30 -15.28 -41.77
CA GLN A 108 20.04 -15.57 -43.00
C GLN A 108 20.68 -14.33 -43.66
N MET A 109 20.17 -13.15 -43.37
CA MET A 109 20.61 -11.88 -43.95
C MET A 109 21.69 -11.18 -43.12
N GLY A 110 21.90 -11.59 -41.87
CA GLY A 110 22.97 -11.06 -41.02
C GLY A 110 22.67 -11.16 -39.53
N SER A 111 23.36 -10.32 -38.75
CA SER A 111 23.23 -10.27 -37.29
C SER A 111 23.18 -8.83 -36.78
N SER A 112 22.51 -8.64 -35.65
CA SER A 112 22.48 -7.37 -34.94
C SER A 112 22.58 -7.60 -33.43
N SER A 113 23.41 -6.81 -32.76
CA SER A 113 23.66 -6.93 -31.33
C SER A 113 23.02 -5.80 -30.53
N SER A 114 22.60 -6.10 -29.30
CA SER A 114 22.09 -5.11 -28.35
C SER A 114 23.19 -4.16 -27.87
N ASP A 115 22.80 -3.06 -27.23
CA ASP A 115 23.74 -2.36 -26.35
C ASP A 115 24.13 -3.27 -25.17
N PRO A 116 25.35 -3.14 -24.63
CA PRO A 116 25.76 -3.90 -23.44
C PRO A 116 24.94 -3.45 -22.23
N ARG A 117 24.37 -4.43 -21.52
CA ARG A 117 23.68 -4.21 -20.25
C ARG A 117 24.62 -4.52 -19.09
N TYR A 118 24.88 -3.52 -18.26
CA TYR A 118 25.63 -3.67 -17.02
C TYR A 118 24.68 -4.07 -15.89
N VAL A 119 24.98 -5.18 -15.23
CA VAL A 119 24.13 -5.76 -14.17
C VAL A 119 24.98 -6.08 -12.96
N ASP A 120 24.67 -5.45 -11.83
CA ASP A 120 25.08 -5.91 -10.51
C ASP A 120 23.86 -6.54 -9.84
N VAL A 121 23.97 -7.84 -9.54
CA VAL A 121 22.90 -8.66 -8.95
C VAL A 121 22.37 -8.05 -7.65
N THR A 122 23.23 -7.33 -6.91
CA THR A 122 22.88 -6.67 -5.64
C THR A 122 21.77 -5.64 -5.77
N TYR A 123 21.65 -4.99 -6.94
CA TYR A 123 20.74 -3.87 -7.17
C TYR A 123 19.54 -4.20 -8.04
N ILE A 124 19.45 -5.41 -8.60
CA ILE A 124 18.31 -5.89 -9.41
C ILE A 124 17.39 -6.83 -8.65
N VAL A 125 17.42 -6.77 -7.32
CA VAL A 125 16.67 -7.67 -6.46
C VAL A 125 15.22 -7.20 -6.36
N GLU A 126 14.30 -8.05 -6.79
CA GLU A 126 12.85 -7.84 -6.76
C GLU A 126 12.23 -9.16 -6.27
N PRO A 127 12.00 -9.32 -4.96
CA PRO A 127 11.52 -10.58 -4.39
C PRO A 127 10.14 -10.98 -4.92
N ASP A 128 9.79 -12.25 -4.77
CA ASP A 128 8.39 -12.68 -4.92
C ASP A 128 7.53 -12.10 -3.77
N PRO A 129 6.19 -12.03 -3.93
CA PRO A 129 5.31 -11.59 -2.86
C PRO A 129 5.40 -12.50 -1.63
N PRO A 130 5.18 -11.96 -0.41
CA PRO A 130 5.04 -12.78 0.79
C PRO A 130 3.89 -13.79 0.66
N VAL A 131 4.01 -14.91 1.37
CA VAL A 131 3.07 -16.04 1.28
C VAL A 131 2.33 -16.25 2.60
N ASN A 132 1.25 -17.03 2.56
CA ASN A 132 0.46 -17.41 3.73
C ASN A 132 -0.05 -16.21 4.56
N LEU A 133 -0.60 -15.20 3.88
CA LEU A 133 -1.28 -14.09 4.55
C LEU A 133 -2.53 -14.58 5.29
N THR A 134 -2.49 -14.50 6.62
CA THR A 134 -3.56 -14.93 7.53
C THR A 134 -4.07 -13.75 8.35
N LEU A 135 -5.39 -13.71 8.51
CA LEU A 135 -6.12 -12.64 9.17
C LEU A 135 -6.91 -13.22 10.35
N GLU A 136 -6.66 -12.73 11.57
CA GLU A 136 -7.35 -13.19 12.77
C GLU A 136 -7.85 -12.01 13.59
N LEU A 137 -9.12 -12.03 13.99
CA LEU A 137 -9.64 -11.06 14.94
C LEU A 137 -9.37 -11.52 16.36
N LYS A 138 -8.76 -10.65 17.17
CA LYS A 138 -8.50 -10.90 18.59
C LYS A 138 -9.31 -9.92 19.43
N LYS A 139 -10.07 -10.47 20.39
CA LYS A 139 -10.84 -9.72 21.40
C LYS A 139 -10.36 -10.12 22.80
N PRO A 140 -9.15 -9.69 23.23
CA PRO A 140 -8.70 -9.88 24.60
C PRO A 140 -9.60 -9.12 25.59
N GLU A 141 -9.78 -9.63 26.81
CA GLU A 141 -10.64 -9.00 27.83
C GLU A 141 -10.15 -7.61 28.26
N ASP A 142 -8.84 -7.45 28.46
CA ASP A 142 -8.23 -6.22 29.00
C ASP A 142 -7.62 -5.28 27.94
N GLN A 143 -7.79 -5.56 26.65
CA GLN A 143 -7.19 -4.76 25.58
C GLN A 143 -8.20 -4.46 24.47
N LYS A 144 -7.94 -3.39 23.71
CA LYS A 144 -8.74 -3.07 22.53
C LYS A 144 -8.71 -4.25 21.54
N PRO A 145 -9.86 -4.60 20.93
CA PRO A 145 -9.88 -5.63 19.91
C PRO A 145 -9.06 -5.18 18.70
N TYR A 146 -8.39 -6.13 18.05
CA TYR A 146 -7.51 -5.84 16.92
C TYR A 146 -7.55 -6.95 15.87
N LEU A 147 -7.24 -6.58 14.63
CA LEU A 147 -6.92 -7.50 13.57
C LEU A 147 -5.43 -7.85 13.64
N TRP A 148 -5.16 -9.14 13.82
CA TRP A 148 -3.83 -9.70 13.77
C TRP A 148 -3.56 -10.25 12.38
N ILE A 149 -2.60 -9.64 11.70
CA ILE A 149 -2.19 -9.99 10.34
C ILE A 149 -0.87 -10.72 10.47
N LYS A 150 -0.74 -11.91 9.86
CA LYS A 150 0.50 -12.69 9.84
C LYS A 150 0.80 -13.17 8.43
N TRP A 151 2.07 -13.25 8.07
CA TRP A 151 2.53 -13.77 6.79
C TRP A 151 3.87 -14.48 6.95
N LEU A 152 4.33 -15.10 5.87
CA LEU A 152 5.67 -15.70 5.77
C LEU A 152 6.47 -15.00 4.68
N PRO A 153 7.82 -14.95 4.79
CA PRO A 153 8.67 -14.52 3.70
C PRO A 153 8.45 -15.38 2.45
N PRO A 154 8.85 -14.90 1.26
CA PRO A 154 8.79 -15.69 0.03
C PRO A 154 9.62 -16.97 0.16
N THR A 155 9.14 -18.07 -0.44
CA THR A 155 9.69 -19.42 -0.22
C THR A 155 11.17 -19.58 -0.61
N LEU A 156 11.61 -18.83 -1.62
CA LEU A 156 12.99 -18.90 -2.14
C LEU A 156 13.99 -18.07 -1.34
N VAL A 157 13.52 -17.23 -0.40
CA VAL A 157 14.36 -16.28 0.30
C VAL A 157 14.83 -16.85 1.65
N ASP A 158 16.15 -16.93 1.83
CA ASP A 158 16.73 -17.24 3.14
C ASP A 158 16.89 -15.98 4.01
N VAL A 159 15.83 -15.66 4.74
CA VAL A 159 15.85 -14.59 5.76
C VAL A 159 16.49 -15.06 7.06
N ARG A 160 16.54 -16.37 7.34
CA ARG A 160 16.96 -16.91 8.65
C ARG A 160 18.47 -16.84 8.84
N SER A 161 19.23 -17.06 7.78
CA SER A 161 20.69 -16.90 7.81
C SER A 161 21.13 -15.43 7.78
N GLY A 162 20.22 -14.49 7.50
CA GLY A 162 20.55 -13.10 7.26
C GLY A 162 21.11 -12.81 5.87
N TRP A 163 21.05 -13.77 4.94
CA TRP A 163 21.47 -13.58 3.55
C TRP A 163 20.69 -12.46 2.85
N LEU A 164 19.36 -12.45 3.06
CA LEU A 164 18.50 -11.37 2.59
C LEU A 164 17.64 -10.82 3.71
N THR A 165 17.79 -9.53 3.99
CA THR A 165 16.95 -8.79 4.92
C THR A 165 15.76 -8.19 4.16
N LEU A 166 14.55 -8.44 4.64
CA LEU A 166 13.31 -7.97 4.03
C LEU A 166 12.56 -7.00 4.93
N GLN A 167 12.02 -5.96 4.31
CA GLN A 167 11.07 -5.03 4.91
C GLN A 167 9.69 -5.23 4.29
N TYR A 168 8.63 -5.15 5.09
CA TYR A 168 7.27 -5.44 4.71
C TYR A 168 6.37 -4.20 4.78
N GLU A 169 5.42 -4.16 3.88
CA GLU A 169 4.35 -3.15 3.87
C GLU A 169 3.02 -3.85 3.65
N ILE A 170 2.03 -3.44 4.42
CA ILE A 170 0.66 -3.93 4.38
C ILE A 170 -0.20 -2.84 3.78
N ARG A 171 -1.19 -3.23 2.99
CA ARG A 171 -2.30 -2.35 2.66
C ARG A 171 -3.62 -3.01 3.01
N LEU A 172 -4.56 -2.20 3.48
CA LEU A 172 -5.93 -2.62 3.73
C LEU A 172 -6.91 -1.57 3.24
N GLN A 173 -8.09 -2.02 2.81
CA GLN A 173 -9.21 -1.14 2.49
C GLN A 173 -10.53 -1.83 2.83
N PRO A 174 -11.55 -1.08 3.28
CA PRO A 174 -12.92 -1.53 3.22
C PRO A 174 -13.34 -1.81 1.77
N GLU A 175 -14.10 -2.88 1.53
CA GLU A 175 -14.57 -3.28 0.18
C GLU A 175 -15.41 -2.19 -0.52
N LYS A 176 -16.02 -1.29 0.26
CA LYS A 176 -16.92 -0.23 -0.25
C LYS A 176 -16.20 1.11 -0.51
N THR A 177 -14.90 1.19 -0.26
CA THR A 177 -14.10 2.42 -0.40
C THR A 177 -12.96 2.20 -1.38
N ALA A 178 -12.54 3.24 -2.09
CA ALA A 178 -11.49 3.16 -3.11
C ALA A 178 -10.08 3.45 -2.59
N GLU A 179 -9.93 3.88 -1.34
CA GLU A 179 -8.63 4.30 -0.79
C GLU A 179 -8.02 3.21 0.09
N TRP A 180 -6.78 2.86 -0.24
CA TRP A 180 -5.96 1.93 0.54
C TRP A 180 -5.25 2.66 1.69
N GLU A 181 -5.44 2.16 2.90
CA GLU A 181 -4.59 2.50 4.04
C GLU A 181 -3.32 1.63 3.98
N THR A 182 -2.16 2.23 4.21
CA THR A 182 -0.86 1.53 4.17
C THR A 182 -0.15 1.58 5.51
N HIS A 183 0.48 0.47 5.89
CA HIS A 183 1.26 0.34 7.11
C HIS A 183 2.60 -0.32 6.84
N PHE A 184 3.68 0.36 7.22
CA PHE A 184 5.02 -0.19 7.18
C PHE A 184 5.26 -1.10 8.40
N ALA A 185 5.56 -2.37 8.17
CA ALA A 185 5.77 -3.38 9.21
C ALA A 185 7.26 -3.64 9.52
N GLY A 186 8.18 -2.95 8.85
CA GLY A 186 9.62 -3.18 9.02
C GLY A 186 9.96 -4.63 8.70
N GLN A 187 10.79 -5.28 9.52
CA GLN A 187 11.18 -6.68 9.32
C GLN A 187 10.24 -7.70 9.99
N GLN A 188 9.14 -7.24 10.59
CA GLN A 188 8.20 -8.13 11.27
C GLN A 188 7.40 -8.96 10.25
N THR A 189 6.99 -10.17 10.65
CA THR A 189 6.11 -11.05 9.87
C THR A 189 4.67 -11.08 10.40
N GLN A 190 4.37 -10.12 11.27
CA GLN A 190 3.05 -9.93 11.86
C GLN A 190 2.79 -8.46 12.18
N PHE A 191 1.52 -8.07 12.18
CA PHE A 191 1.11 -6.70 12.48
C PHE A 191 -0.27 -6.66 13.14
N LYS A 192 -0.54 -5.62 13.92
CA LYS A 192 -1.81 -5.43 14.63
C LYS A 192 -2.47 -4.13 14.19
N ILE A 193 -3.73 -4.21 13.76
CA ILE A 193 -4.55 -3.04 13.39
C ILE A 193 -5.71 -2.92 14.37
N LEU A 194 -5.82 -1.77 15.05
CA LEU A 194 -6.83 -1.55 16.09
C LEU A 194 -8.05 -0.79 15.57
N SER A 195 -7.87 0.12 14.62
CA SER A 195 -8.90 1.07 14.18
C SER A 195 -9.69 0.52 13.00
N LEU A 196 -10.61 -0.41 13.26
CA LEU A 196 -11.46 -1.04 12.23
C LEU A 196 -12.91 -0.68 12.42
N TYR A 197 -13.60 -0.40 11.32
CA TYR A 197 -15.04 -0.14 11.33
C TYR A 197 -15.85 -1.44 11.47
N PRO A 198 -16.71 -1.57 12.50
CA PRO A 198 -17.58 -2.74 12.66
C PRO A 198 -18.53 -2.93 11.46
N GLY A 199 -18.81 -4.18 11.11
CA GLY A 199 -19.74 -4.53 10.04
C GLY A 199 -19.19 -4.41 8.62
N GLN A 200 -17.93 -3.97 8.45
CA GLN A 200 -17.28 -3.87 7.14
C GLN A 200 -16.43 -5.09 6.81
N LYS A 201 -16.34 -5.40 5.52
CA LYS A 201 -15.38 -6.37 4.97
C LYS A 201 -14.14 -5.63 4.54
N TYR A 202 -12.98 -6.10 4.97
CA TYR A 202 -11.68 -5.55 4.58
C TYR A 202 -10.97 -6.49 3.62
N LEU A 203 -10.32 -5.90 2.62
CA LEU A 203 -9.32 -6.54 1.77
C LEU A 203 -7.95 -6.18 2.31
N VAL A 204 -7.06 -7.16 2.40
CA VAL A 204 -5.71 -7.00 2.94
C VAL A 204 -4.71 -7.65 1.99
N GLN A 205 -3.61 -6.95 1.74
CA GLN A 205 -2.47 -7.45 1.00
C GLN A 205 -1.17 -7.06 1.70
N VAL A 206 -0.12 -7.83 1.45
CA VAL A 206 1.22 -7.56 1.95
C VAL A 206 2.22 -7.66 0.81
N ARG A 207 3.25 -6.82 0.82
CA ARG A 207 4.39 -6.89 -0.08
C ARG A 207 5.70 -6.75 0.70
N CYS A 208 6.81 -7.09 0.07
CA CYS A 208 8.12 -6.96 0.69
C CYS A 208 9.14 -6.32 -0.25
N LYS A 209 10.21 -5.78 0.31
CA LYS A 209 11.39 -5.33 -0.42
C LYS A 209 12.66 -5.68 0.36
N PRO A 210 13.80 -5.86 -0.33
CA PRO A 210 15.09 -5.93 0.34
C PRO A 210 15.55 -4.53 0.80
N ASP A 211 16.63 -4.48 1.57
CA ASP A 211 17.26 -3.19 1.94
C ASP A 211 17.75 -2.41 0.70
N HIS A 212 18.23 -3.12 -0.33
CA HIS A 212 18.62 -2.58 -1.63
C HIS A 212 17.91 -3.38 -2.73
N GLY A 213 17.03 -2.72 -3.49
CA GLY A 213 16.25 -3.33 -4.56
C GLY A 213 14.84 -2.77 -4.65
N PHE A 214 13.95 -3.55 -5.24
CA PHE A 214 12.58 -3.17 -5.59
C PHE A 214 11.55 -3.85 -4.70
N TRP A 215 10.37 -3.23 -4.61
CA TRP A 215 9.20 -3.88 -4.00
C TRP A 215 8.75 -5.07 -4.84
N SER A 216 8.35 -6.14 -4.15
CA SER A 216 7.57 -7.22 -4.76
C SER A 216 6.21 -6.70 -5.22
N GLU A 217 5.58 -7.47 -6.08
CA GLU A 217 4.14 -7.37 -6.27
C GLU A 217 3.40 -7.57 -4.94
N TRP A 218 2.16 -7.09 -4.89
CA TRP A 218 1.29 -7.35 -3.75
C TRP A 218 0.90 -8.82 -3.71
N SER A 219 0.79 -9.38 -2.50
CA SER A 219 0.25 -10.73 -2.30
C SER A 219 -1.18 -10.84 -2.86
N PRO A 220 -1.67 -12.05 -3.14
CA PRO A 220 -3.09 -12.26 -3.34
C PRO A 220 -3.93 -11.64 -2.22
N GLU A 221 -5.11 -11.12 -2.56
CA GLU A 221 -6.01 -10.48 -1.62
C GLU A 221 -6.56 -11.50 -0.62
N SER A 222 -6.42 -11.18 0.67
CA SER A 222 -7.12 -11.89 1.75
C SER A 222 -8.22 -10.99 2.28
N SER A 223 -9.36 -11.57 2.68
CA SER A 223 -10.49 -10.78 3.15
C SER A 223 -10.98 -11.24 4.51
N ILE A 224 -11.45 -10.29 5.31
CA ILE A 224 -12.03 -10.57 6.62
C ILE A 224 -13.24 -9.68 6.90
N GLN A 225 -14.29 -10.27 7.45
CA GLN A 225 -15.49 -9.56 7.88
C GLN A 225 -15.33 -9.14 9.33
N ILE A 226 -15.47 -7.84 9.62
CA ILE A 226 -15.45 -7.31 10.98
C ILE A 226 -16.86 -7.44 11.58
N PRO A 227 -17.04 -8.16 12.71
CA PRO A 227 -18.32 -8.28 13.40
C PRO A 227 -18.86 -6.92 13.88
N ASN A 228 -20.19 -6.78 13.99
CA ASN A 228 -20.81 -5.55 14.50
C ASN A 228 -20.52 -5.32 16.00
N ASP A 229 -20.31 -6.40 16.75
CA ASP A 229 -19.93 -6.38 18.18
C ASP A 229 -18.41 -6.20 18.38
N PHE A 230 -17.68 -5.76 17.35
CA PHE A 230 -16.25 -5.48 17.43
C PHE A 230 -15.96 -4.11 18.08
N SER A 231 -16.99 -3.32 18.42
CA SER A 231 -16.84 -2.07 19.17
C SER A 231 -16.71 -2.31 20.68
N MET A 232 -15.90 -1.50 21.37
CA MET A 232 -15.91 -1.42 22.82
C MET A 232 -17.25 -0.85 23.29
N LYS A 233 -18.16 -1.73 23.71
CA LYS A 233 -19.44 -1.34 24.30
C LYS A 233 -19.28 -0.71 25.68
N ASP A 234 -18.20 -0.99 26.41
CA ASP A 234 -18.09 -0.56 27.80
C ASP A 234 -17.64 0.88 27.98
N THR A 235 -16.56 1.34 27.33
CA THR A 235 -15.99 2.67 27.65
C THR A 235 -16.95 3.82 27.33
N THR A 236 -17.66 3.75 26.22
CA THR A 236 -18.64 4.79 25.82
C THR A 236 -19.80 4.86 26.81
N MET A 237 -20.31 3.72 27.28
CA MET A 237 -21.41 3.68 28.26
C MET A 237 -20.97 4.29 29.60
N TRP A 238 -19.79 3.94 30.09
CA TRP A 238 -19.25 4.48 31.34
C TRP A 238 -18.95 5.99 31.27
N ILE A 239 -18.52 6.50 30.11
CA ILE A 239 -18.36 7.94 29.89
C ILE A 239 -19.71 8.66 30.00
N PHE A 240 -20.76 8.13 29.36
CA PHE A 240 -22.11 8.70 29.47
C PHE A 240 -22.62 8.68 30.91
N VAL A 241 -22.39 7.59 31.65
CA VAL A 241 -22.76 7.48 33.07
C VAL A 241 -22.01 8.51 33.92
N ALA A 242 -20.71 8.68 33.71
CA ALA A 242 -19.90 9.65 34.45
C ALA A 242 -20.34 11.10 34.17
N ILE A 243 -20.64 11.43 32.91
CA ILE A 243 -21.14 12.75 32.52
C ILE A 243 -22.52 13.03 33.16
N LEU A 244 -23.45 12.07 33.07
CA LEU A 244 -24.77 12.20 33.68
C LEU A 244 -24.67 12.39 35.19
N SER A 245 -23.79 11.62 35.86
CA SER A 245 -23.55 11.77 37.29
C SER A 245 -23.01 13.16 37.64
N ALA A 246 -22.02 13.66 36.90
CA ALA A 246 -21.45 14.99 37.14
C ALA A 246 -22.51 16.11 36.96
N VAL A 247 -23.36 16.01 35.93
CA VAL A 247 -24.45 16.98 35.69
C VAL A 247 -25.44 16.97 36.86
N VAL A 248 -25.84 15.80 37.35
CA VAL A 248 -26.73 15.68 38.51
C VAL A 248 -26.09 16.30 39.76
N CYS A 249 -24.80 16.04 40.01
CA CYS A 249 -24.08 16.65 41.13
C CYS A 249 -24.04 18.18 41.03
N LEU A 250 -23.81 18.73 39.84
CA LEU A 250 -23.80 20.19 39.63
C LEU A 250 -25.18 20.81 39.88
N ILE A 251 -26.25 20.17 39.42
CA ILE A 251 -27.62 20.62 39.69
C ILE A 251 -27.91 20.63 41.18
N MET A 252 -27.50 19.58 41.91
CA MET A 252 -27.67 19.49 43.36
C MET A 252 -26.91 20.60 44.10
N ILE A 253 -25.65 20.86 43.72
CA ILE A 253 -24.85 21.95 44.31
C ILE A 253 -25.51 23.31 44.05
N TRP A 254 -26.01 23.53 42.83
CA TRP A 254 -26.68 24.77 42.46
C TRP A 254 -27.99 24.97 43.22
N ALA A 255 -28.80 23.91 43.38
CA ALA A 255 -30.03 23.95 44.17
C ALA A 255 -29.77 24.28 45.65
N VAL A 256 -28.70 23.72 46.24
CA VAL A 256 -28.29 24.03 47.62
C VAL A 256 -27.80 25.47 47.72
N ALA A 257 -27.03 25.96 46.75
CA ALA A 257 -26.57 27.35 46.72
C ALA A 257 -27.73 28.34 46.61
N LEU A 258 -28.73 28.07 45.77
CA LEU A 258 -29.94 28.88 45.66
C LEU A 258 -30.75 28.89 46.96
N LYS A 259 -30.92 27.74 47.60
CA LYS A 259 -31.65 27.63 48.87
C LYS A 259 -30.87 28.31 50.01
N GLY A 260 -29.54 28.22 50.01
CA GLY A 260 -28.66 28.94 50.93
C GLY A 260 -28.71 30.45 50.74
N TYR A 261 -28.74 30.93 49.50
CA TYR A 261 -28.86 32.36 49.17
C TYR A 261 -30.24 32.92 49.57
N SER A 262 -31.31 32.15 49.32
CA SER A 262 -32.68 32.49 49.75
C SER A 262 -32.81 32.56 51.27
N MET A 263 -32.12 31.68 52.02
CA MET A 263 -32.10 31.72 53.49
C MET A 263 -31.33 32.94 54.02
N VAL A 264 -30.23 33.32 53.37
CA VAL A 264 -29.43 34.51 53.74
C VAL A 264 -30.19 35.81 53.47
N ALA A 265 -31.01 35.88 52.43
CA ALA A 265 -31.88 37.02 52.15
C ALA A 265 -32.99 37.23 53.21
N CYS A 266 -33.36 36.20 53.97
CA CYS A 266 -34.32 36.31 55.07
C CYS A 266 -33.70 36.70 56.42
N ILE A 267 -32.36 36.62 56.58
CA ILE A 267 -31.66 36.92 57.83
C ILE A 267 -31.16 38.38 57.89
N LEU A 268 -30.94 39.01 56.73
CA LEU A 268 -30.53 40.41 56.67
C LEU A 268 -31.79 41.31 56.58
N PRO A 269 -32.10 42.12 57.61
CA PRO A 269 -33.21 43.07 57.53
C PRO A 269 -32.91 44.12 56.44
N PRO A 270 -33.94 44.77 55.87
CA PRO A 270 -33.74 45.79 54.84
C PRO A 270 -32.85 46.91 55.38
N VAL A 271 -31.84 47.29 54.60
CA VAL A 271 -30.88 48.34 54.95
C VAL A 271 -31.65 49.65 55.22
N PRO A 272 -31.50 50.29 56.40
CA PRO A 272 -32.14 51.56 56.70
C PRO A 272 -31.70 52.63 55.69
N GLY A 273 -32.66 53.26 55.02
CA GLY A 273 -32.39 54.29 54.02
C GLY A 273 -31.53 55.43 54.59
N PRO A 274 -30.64 56.03 53.78
CA PRO A 274 -29.77 57.09 54.24
C PRO A 274 -30.60 58.32 54.63
N LYS A 275 -30.54 58.71 55.89
CA LYS A 275 -31.09 59.99 56.36
C LYS A 275 -30.17 61.12 55.89
N ILE A 276 -30.36 61.55 54.65
CA ILE A 276 -29.85 62.84 54.18
C ILE A 276 -30.92 63.89 54.50
N LYS A 277 -30.57 64.86 55.34
CA LYS A 277 -31.45 66.00 55.66
C LYS A 277 -31.57 66.88 54.41
N GLY A 278 -32.75 66.87 53.78
CA GLY A 278 -33.14 67.86 52.76
C GLY A 278 -33.31 67.35 51.32
N PHE A 279 -33.87 66.16 51.10
CA PHE A 279 -34.25 65.72 49.75
C PHE A 279 -35.77 65.45 49.69
N ASP A 280 -36.49 66.25 48.91
CA ASP A 280 -37.95 66.18 48.73
C ASP A 280 -38.36 64.88 48.02
N THR A 281 -39.22 64.10 48.68
CA THR A 281 -39.69 62.78 48.23
C THR A 281 -40.98 62.82 47.41
N HIS A 282 -41.30 63.92 46.73
CA HIS A 282 -42.56 64.06 46.01
C HIS A 282 -42.53 63.61 44.53
N LEU A 283 -41.53 62.81 44.13
CA LEU A 283 -41.31 62.43 42.73
C LEU A 283 -41.02 60.95 42.47
N LEU A 284 -41.44 60.04 43.35
CA LEU A 284 -41.47 58.62 43.00
C LEU A 284 -42.85 58.02 43.24
N GLU A 285 -43.63 58.17 42.17
CA GLU A 285 -44.85 57.48 41.82
C GLU A 285 -44.59 55.97 41.63
N GLU A 286 -45.46 55.18 42.26
CA GLU A 286 -45.90 53.79 41.99
C GLU A 286 -44.92 52.70 41.49
N ALA A 287 -44.87 51.57 42.22
CA ALA A 287 -45.52 50.28 41.90
C ALA A 287 -44.89 49.11 42.71
N PRO A 288 -45.48 47.89 42.79
CA PRO A 288 -46.08 47.41 44.06
C PRO A 288 -45.47 46.11 44.63
N ASP A 289 -45.88 45.86 45.88
CA ASP A 289 -45.78 44.66 46.72
C ASP A 289 -45.36 43.33 46.07
N ALA A 290 -44.27 42.77 46.57
CA ALA A 290 -43.97 41.34 46.47
C ALA A 290 -44.46 40.63 47.74
N ALA A 291 -45.64 40.04 47.59
CA ALA A 291 -46.31 39.03 48.38
C ALA A 291 -45.43 38.23 49.37
N GLY A 292 -45.95 38.13 50.60
CA GLY A 292 -45.53 37.10 51.55
C GLY A 292 -45.85 35.69 51.03
N CYS A 293 -45.00 34.73 51.39
CA CYS A 293 -45.28 33.31 51.18
C CYS A 293 -45.45 32.61 52.53
N LEU A 294 -46.70 32.21 52.75
CA LEU A 294 -47.16 31.15 53.64
C LEU A 294 -46.50 29.81 53.29
N LEU A 295 -46.17 29.04 54.32
CA LEU A 295 -45.86 27.60 54.27
C LEU A 295 -47.06 26.82 53.68
N PRO A 296 -46.81 25.72 52.93
CA PRO A 296 -46.59 24.42 53.56
C PRO A 296 -45.33 23.68 53.11
#